data_AF-A0A0G1WS34-F1
#
_entry.id   AF-A0A0G1WS34-F1
#
_cell.length_a   1.000
_cell.length_b   1.000
_cell.length_c   1.000
_cell.angle_alpha   90.00
_cell.angle_beta   90.00
_cell.angle_gamma   90.00
#
_symmetry.space_group_name_H-M   'P 1'
#
loop_
_entity.id
_entity.type
_entity.pdbx_description
1 polymer ?
#
loop_
_entity_poly.entity_id
_entity_poly.type
_entity_poly.pdbx_seq_one_letter_code
_entity_poly.pdbx_strand_id
1 'polypeptide(L)'
;MLKAIFQSVRLHGRKGFTLIELLVVIAIIGILASVVLASLNSARQKSRDARRVADIKQIQIALELYADGNSGEYADTVAGLVTLYMPVEPKDPSTAASYPYDNYTDSTRG
;
A
#
# COMPACT_ATOMS: atom_id res chain seq x y z
N MET A 1 -18.94 -14.31 60.16
CA MET A 1 -19.28 -15.74 60.30
C MET A 1 -19.16 -16.51 58.97
N LEU A 2 -19.66 -16.02 57.83
CA LEU A 2 -19.53 -16.74 56.54
C LEU A 2 -18.14 -16.70 55.87
N LYS A 3 -17.32 -15.68 56.12
CA LYS A 3 -15.94 -15.60 55.57
C LYS A 3 -14.96 -16.60 56.20
N ALA A 4 -15.29 -17.20 57.34
CA ALA A 4 -14.39 -18.08 58.08
C ALA A 4 -14.40 -19.55 57.60
N ILE A 5 -15.44 -19.97 56.86
CA ILE A 5 -15.55 -21.36 56.36
C ILE A 5 -14.78 -21.55 55.04
N PHE A 6 -14.68 -20.51 54.21
CA PHE A 6 -14.01 -20.59 52.89
C PHE A 6 -12.49 -20.35 52.93
N GLN A 7 -11.91 -19.99 54.09
CA GLN A 7 -10.51 -19.58 54.21
C GLN A 7 -9.57 -20.71 54.67
N SER A 8 -10.02 -21.96 54.65
CA SER A 8 -9.27 -23.12 55.15
C SER A 8 -8.84 -24.10 54.05
N VAL A 9 -8.66 -23.64 52.80
CA VAL A 9 -8.07 -24.47 51.75
C VAL A 9 -7.05 -23.64 50.97
N ARG A 10 -5.83 -23.55 51.51
CA ARG A 10 -4.66 -23.02 50.81
C ARG A 10 -4.25 -24.03 49.74
N LEU A 11 -4.73 -23.89 48.49
CA LEU A 11 -4.12 -24.57 47.35
C LEU A 11 -3.09 -23.64 46.71
N HIS A 12 -1.82 -23.86 47.05
CA HIS A 12 -0.71 -23.47 46.16
C HIS A 12 -0.72 -24.44 44.97
N GLY A 13 -1.72 -24.28 44.11
CA GLY A 13 -1.86 -25.06 42.88
C GLY A 13 -1.21 -24.30 41.73
N ARG A 14 -0.30 -24.97 41.01
CA ARG A 14 0.12 -24.53 39.68
C ARG A 14 -1.15 -24.37 38.84
N LYS A 15 -1.50 -23.14 38.48
CA LYS A 15 -2.66 -22.83 37.63
C LYS A 15 -2.38 -23.40 36.24
N GLY A 16 -3.04 -24.50 35.88
CA GLY A 16 -3.02 -25.02 34.52
C GLY A 16 -3.94 -24.21 33.61
N PHE A 17 -3.59 -24.09 32.33
CA PHE A 17 -4.46 -23.50 31.31
C PHE A 17 -5.72 -24.36 31.15
N THR A 18 -6.90 -23.76 31.24
CA THR A 18 -8.15 -24.45 30.90
C THR A 18 -8.38 -24.44 29.38
N LEU A 19 -9.05 -25.46 28.85
CA LEU A 19 -9.41 -25.52 27.43
C LEU A 19 -10.31 -24.34 27.01
N ILE A 20 -11.17 -23.87 27.92
CA ILE A 20 -12.07 -22.74 27.66
C ILE A 20 -11.31 -21.41 27.58
N GLU A 21 -10.27 -21.22 28.39
CA GLU A 21 -9.39 -20.05 28.30
C GLU A 21 -8.68 -19.99 26.94
N LEU A 22 -8.18 -21.13 26.44
CA LEU A 22 -7.55 -21.19 25.11
C LEU A 22 -8.57 -20.92 23.98
N LEU A 23 -9.78 -21.47 24.12
CA LEU A 23 -10.84 -21.34 23.12
C LEU A 23 -11.29 -19.88 22.94
N VAL A 24 -11.45 -19.14 24.05
CA VAL A 24 -11.83 -17.72 23.98
C VAL A 24 -10.73 -16.88 23.33
N VAL A 25 -9.46 -17.20 23.57
CA VAL A 25 -8.33 -16.45 22.99
C VAL A 25 -8.29 -16.57 21.47
N ILE A 26 -8.40 -17.79 20.92
CA ILE A 26 -8.40 -17.97 19.46
C ILE A 26 -9.64 -17.34 18.81
N ALA A 27 -10.78 -17.31 19.51
CA ALA A 27 -11.98 -16.63 19.03
C ALA A 27 -11.75 -15.12 18.90
N ILE A 28 -11.16 -14.48 19.91
CA ILE A 28 -10.83 -13.04 19.87
C ILE A 28 -9.79 -12.75 18.79
N ILE A 29 -8.73 -13.56 18.68
CA ILE A 29 -7.71 -13.42 17.63
C ILE A 29 -8.35 -13.51 16.24
N GLY A 30 -9.28 -14.45 16.02
CA GLY A 30 -9.99 -14.58 14.75
C GLY A 30 -10.80 -13.34 14.38
N ILE A 31 -11.53 -12.77 15.35
CA ILE A 31 -12.30 -11.53 15.15
C ILE A 31 -11.34 -10.38 14.78
N LEU A 32 -10.29 -10.15 15.56
CA LEU A 32 -9.32 -9.09 15.29
C LEU A 32 -8.62 -9.28 13.94
N ALA A 33 -8.22 -10.50 13.60
CA ALA A 33 -7.58 -10.83 12.33
C ALA A 33 -8.49 -10.51 11.13
N SER A 34 -9.79 -10.82 11.22
CA SER A 34 -10.75 -10.51 10.15
C SER A 34 -10.86 -9.01 9.85
N VAL A 35 -10.89 -8.17 10.89
CA VAL A 35 -10.96 -6.70 10.75
C VAL A 35 -9.67 -6.16 10.14
N VAL A 36 -8.52 -6.68 10.59
CA VAL A 36 -7.21 -6.31 10.03
C VAL A 36 -7.14 -6.64 8.53
N LEU A 37 -7.52 -7.86 8.13
CA LEU A 37 -7.52 -8.27 6.73
C LEU A 37 -8.43 -7.38 5.85
N ALA A 38 -9.63 -7.04 6.34
CA ALA A 38 -10.54 -6.13 5.63
C ALA A 38 -9.90 -4.75 5.43
N SER A 39 -9.26 -4.19 6.46
CA SER A 39 -8.58 -2.89 6.37
C SER A 39 -7.35 -2.90 5.44
N LEU A 40 -6.65 -4.02 5.35
CA LEU A 40 -5.43 -4.14 4.54
C LEU A 40 -5.72 -4.01 3.04
N ASN A 41 -6.84 -4.52 2.55
CA ASN A 41 -7.21 -4.40 1.14
C ASN A 41 -7.38 -2.93 0.72
N SER A 42 -8.10 -2.15 1.53
CA SER A 42 -8.27 -0.71 1.32
C SER A 42 -6.94 0.04 1.44
N ALA A 43 -6.09 -0.31 2.40
CA ALA A 43 -4.76 0.30 2.55
C ALA A 43 -3.87 0.04 1.33
N ARG A 44 -3.89 -1.18 0.78
CA ARG A 44 -3.15 -1.54 -0.44
C ARG A 44 -3.63 -0.74 -1.65
N GLN A 45 -4.94 -0.55 -1.80
CA GLN A 45 -5.49 0.27 -2.88
C GLN A 45 -5.03 1.72 -2.76
N LYS A 46 -5.18 2.34 -1.58
CA LYS A 46 -4.70 3.70 -1.33
C LYS A 46 -3.19 3.85 -1.58
N SER A 47 -2.40 2.86 -1.20
CA SER A 47 -0.95 2.85 -1.47
C SER A 47 -0.63 2.82 -2.97
N ARG A 48 -1.38 2.06 -3.77
CA ARG A 48 -1.22 2.06 -5.23
C ARG A 48 -1.60 3.40 -5.82
N ASP A 49 -2.71 4.00 -5.38
CA ASP A 49 -3.15 5.30 -5.89
C ASP A 49 -2.17 6.41 -5.54
N ALA A 50 -1.67 6.45 -4.30
CA ALA A 50 -0.62 7.38 -3.88
C ALA A 50 0.66 7.23 -4.71
N ARG A 51 1.03 5.97 -5.05
CA ARG A 51 2.17 5.69 -5.92
C ARG A 51 1.93 6.23 -7.34
N ARG A 52 0.76 5.97 -7.94
CA ARG A 52 0.41 6.50 -9.28
C ARG A 52 0.47 8.03 -9.33
N VAL A 53 0.00 8.71 -8.29
CA VAL A 53 0.06 10.18 -8.21
C VAL A 53 1.52 10.67 -8.16
N ALA A 54 2.37 10.02 -7.37
CA ALA A 54 3.79 10.35 -7.30
C ALA A 54 4.50 10.10 -8.64
N ASP A 55 4.16 9.00 -9.32
CA ASP A 55 4.71 8.62 -10.62
C ASP A 55 4.35 9.65 -11.70
N ILE A 56 3.09 10.08 -11.79
CA ILE A 56 2.66 11.14 -12.72
C ILE A 56 3.38 12.45 -12.44
N LYS A 57 3.50 12.84 -11.17
CA LYS A 57 4.23 14.06 -10.79
C LYS A 57 5.71 13.99 -11.18
N GLN A 58 6.34 12.81 -11.06
CA GLN A 58 7.71 12.60 -11.48
C GLN A 58 7.86 12.75 -13.01
N ILE A 59 6.92 12.23 -13.79
CA ILE A 59 6.89 12.40 -15.26
C ILE A 59 6.69 13.87 -15.62
N GLN A 60 5.78 14.58 -14.95
CA GLN A 60 5.54 16.01 -15.17
C GLN A 60 6.84 16.82 -14.97
N ILE A 61 7.54 16.61 -13.85
CA ILE A 61 8.80 17.33 -13.57
C ILE A 61 9.85 17.01 -14.63
N ALA A 62 9.94 15.76 -15.08
CA ALA A 62 10.87 15.36 -16.12
C ALA A 62 10.55 16.02 -17.47
N LEU A 63 9.26 16.16 -17.81
CA LEU A 63 8.80 16.85 -19.01
C LEU A 63 9.12 18.34 -18.98
N GLU A 64 8.88 19.01 -17.85
CA GLU A 64 9.21 20.43 -17.65
C GLU A 64 10.72 20.65 -17.82
N LEU A 65 11.55 19.79 -17.20
CA LEU A 65 13.00 19.89 -17.30
C LEU A 65 13.52 19.58 -18.71
N TYR A 66 12.90 18.64 -19.42
CA TYR A 66 13.21 18.37 -20.83
C TYR A 66 12.91 19.61 -21.69
N ALA A 67 11.71 20.19 -21.53
CA ALA A 67 11.29 21.36 -22.30
C ALA A 67 12.21 22.57 -22.08
N ASP A 68 12.66 22.80 -20.85
CA ASP A 68 13.63 23.85 -20.52
C ASP A 68 14.96 23.68 -21.30
N GLY A 69 15.41 22.44 -21.51
CA GLY A 69 16.61 22.12 -22.28
C GLY A 69 16.41 22.11 -23.80
N ASN A 70 15.17 21.92 -24.27
CA ASN A 70 14.82 21.71 -25.68
C ASN A 70 13.97 22.85 -26.26
N SER A 71 14.22 24.10 -25.85
CA SER A 71 13.55 25.30 -26.41
C SER A 71 12.01 25.26 -26.29
N GLY A 72 11.48 24.63 -25.24
CA GLY A 72 10.04 24.50 -24.99
C GLY A 72 9.38 23.30 -25.68
N GLU A 73 10.13 22.46 -26.40
CA GLU A 73 9.60 21.22 -26.99
C GLU A 73 9.53 20.11 -25.94
N TYR A 74 8.39 19.43 -25.87
CA TYR A 74 8.20 18.28 -24.99
C TYR A 74 8.65 16.98 -25.66
N ALA A 75 9.06 15.99 -24.87
CA ALA A 75 9.48 14.69 -25.40
C ALA A 75 8.28 13.91 -25.95
N ASP A 76 8.44 13.32 -27.14
CA ASP A 76 7.42 12.48 -27.78
C ASP A 76 7.22 11.12 -27.09
N THR A 77 8.21 10.67 -26.31
CA THR A 77 8.17 9.38 -25.62
C THR A 77 8.72 9.49 -24.20
N VAL A 78 8.17 8.69 -23.28
CA VAL A 78 8.68 8.56 -21.91
C VAL A 78 10.13 8.04 -21.88
N ALA A 79 10.53 7.22 -22.86
CA ALA A 79 11.90 6.74 -22.98
C ALA A 79 12.92 7.87 -23.18
N GLY A 80 12.53 8.97 -23.84
CA GLY A 80 13.37 10.16 -24.02
C GLY A 80 13.61 10.97 -22.74
N LEU A 81 12.81 10.73 -21.70
CA LEU A 81 12.92 11.39 -20.39
C LEU A 81 13.81 10.61 -19.42
N VAL A 82 13.92 9.30 -19.60
CA VAL A 82 14.71 8.41 -18.74
C VAL A 82 16.19 8.69 -18.93
N THR A 83 16.99 8.50 -17.88
CA THR A 83 18.45 8.68 -17.82
C THR A 83 18.89 10.13 -17.62
N LEU A 84 18.29 11.09 -18.33
CA LEU A 84 18.68 12.51 -18.26
C LEU A 84 17.78 13.33 -17.33
N TYR A 85 16.48 13.04 -17.32
CA TYR A 85 15.49 13.86 -16.61
C TYR A 85 14.72 13.08 -15.54
N MET A 86 14.79 11.74 -15.55
CA MET A 86 14.33 10.88 -14.46
C MET A 86 15.18 9.61 -14.31
N PRO A 87 15.36 9.08 -13.08
CA PRO A 87 16.25 7.95 -12.82
C PRO A 87 15.73 6.59 -13.32
N VAL A 88 14.41 6.40 -13.34
CA VAL A 88 13.76 5.18 -13.83
C VAL A 88 12.35 5.52 -14.29
N GLU A 89 11.89 4.85 -15.34
CA GLU A 89 10.52 4.97 -15.83
C GLU A 89 9.53 4.43 -14.78
N PRO A 90 8.58 5.24 -14.32
CA PRO A 90 7.52 4.79 -13.43
C PRO A 90 6.59 3.82 -14.17
N LYS A 91 6.21 2.74 -13.49
CA LYS A 91 5.30 1.71 -14.01
C LYS A 91 4.09 1.59 -13.12
N ASP A 92 2.93 1.31 -13.72
CA ASP A 92 1.70 1.17 -12.97
C ASP A 92 1.85 0.06 -11.90
N PRO A 93 1.53 0.34 -10.62
CA PRO A 93 1.77 -0.59 -9.51
C PRO A 93 0.81 -1.79 -9.48
N SER A 94 -0.19 -1.85 -10.37
CA SER A 94 -1.10 -3.00 -10.53
C SER A 94 -0.77 -3.88 -11.73
N THR A 95 -0.27 -3.33 -12.84
CA THR A 95 0.00 -4.10 -14.06
C THR A 95 1.47 -4.18 -14.44
N ALA A 96 2.34 -3.39 -13.78
CA ALA A 96 3.71 -3.14 -14.18
C ALA A 96 3.86 -2.63 -15.64
N ALA A 97 2.77 -2.15 -16.24
CA ALA A 97 2.79 -1.52 -17.55
C ALA A 97 3.36 -0.10 -17.45
N SER A 98 4.02 0.34 -18.51
CA SER A 98 4.34 1.75 -18.70
C SER A 98 3.06 2.58 -18.77
N TYR A 99 3.11 3.82 -18.29
CA TYR A 99 1.99 4.75 -18.46
C TYR A 99 1.85 5.08 -19.94
N PRO A 100 0.66 4.85 -20.56
CA PRO A 100 0.46 5.18 -21.96
C PRO A 100 0.65 6.67 -22.14
N TYR A 101 1.61 7.03 -22.98
CA TYR A 101 1.81 8.38 -23.48
C TYR A 101 1.59 8.30 -24.98
N ASP A 102 0.36 8.53 -25.39
CA ASP A 102 0.02 8.64 -26.80
C ASP A 102 0.21 10.11 -27.17
N ASN A 103 1.22 10.39 -28.00
CA ASN A 103 1.28 11.67 -28.67
C ASN A 103 0.04 11.76 -29.56
N TYR A 104 -0.76 12.82 -29.38
CA TYR A 104 -1.91 13.07 -30.25
C TYR A 104 -1.38 13.52 -31.62
N THR A 105 -0.84 12.59 -32.39
CA THR A 105 -0.52 12.84 -33.80
C THR A 105 -1.85 12.85 -34.53
N ASP A 106 -2.37 14.04 -34.81
CA ASP A 106 -3.52 14.21 -35.69
C ASP A 106 -3.17 13.62 -37.07
N SER A 107 -3.61 12.38 -37.29
CA SER A 107 -3.41 11.64 -38.54
C SER A 107 -4.25 12.19 -39.71
N THR A 108 -4.84 13.39 -39.59
CA THR A 108 -5.80 13.97 -40.54
C THR A 108 -5.32 15.27 -41.20
N ARG A 109 -4.05 15.65 -41.05
CA ARG A 109 -3.45 16.74 -41.86
C ARG A 109 -2.63 16.17 -43.01
N GLY A 110 -3.34 15.74 -44.05
CA GLY A 110 -2.82 15.45 -45.39
C GLY A 110 -3.60 16.24 -46.42
#